data_AF-A0A938EYX4-F1
#
_entry.id   AF-A0A938EYX4-F1
#
_cell.length_a   1.000
_cell.length_b   1.000
_cell.length_c   1.000
_cell.angle_alpha   90.00
_cell.angle_beta   90.00
_cell.angle_gamma   90.00
#
_symmetry.space_group_name_H-M   'P 1'
#
loop_
_entity.id
_entity.type
_entity.pdbx_description
1 polymer ?
#
loop_
_entity_poly.entity_id
_entity_poly.type
_entity_poly.pdbx_seq_one_letter_code
_entity_poly.pdbx_strand_id
1 'polypeptide(L)'
;MPVPKFESRFLKANENVRDGDIITFLNAGEYREKRLILTVRVERTREEKLFSLNKTNYENTKALYGENTDDWVGKKMKVRIVLVSGPQGETPGIRLYDPAMTKEELEKLGETAGEELEEENPLL
;
A
#
# COMPACT_ATOMS: atom_id res chain seq x y z
N MET A 1 7.22 31.20 -15.07
CA MET A 1 5.82 30.96 -14.71
C MET A 1 5.76 29.73 -13.81
N PRO A 2 5.11 29.78 -12.63
CA PRO A 2 4.94 28.58 -11.82
C PRO A 2 4.01 27.59 -12.55
N VAL A 3 4.45 26.34 -12.69
CA VAL A 3 3.63 25.26 -13.26
C VAL A 3 2.60 24.83 -12.21
N PRO A 4 1.29 24.80 -12.51
CA PRO A 4 0.30 24.27 -11.59
C PRO A 4 0.63 22.81 -11.28
N LYS A 5 0.92 22.50 -10.01
CA LYS A 5 1.01 21.11 -9.55
C LYS A 5 -0.41 20.61 -9.33
N PHE A 6 -0.89 19.78 -10.25
CA PHE A 6 -2.13 19.03 -10.02
C PHE A 6 -1.84 17.95 -8.98
N GLU A 7 -2.48 18.05 -7.82
CA GLU A 7 -2.37 17.01 -6.81
C GLU A 7 -2.91 15.70 -7.36
N SER A 8 -2.15 14.62 -7.13
CA SER A 8 -2.61 13.31 -7.56
C SER A 8 -3.85 12.91 -6.76
N ARG A 9 -4.83 12.35 -7.48
CA ARG A 9 -5.99 11.68 -6.87
C ARG A 9 -5.62 10.36 -6.21
N PHE A 10 -4.48 9.78 -6.58
CA PHE A 10 -4.00 8.51 -6.04
C PHE A 10 -3.05 8.71 -4.86
N LEU A 11 -3.09 7.76 -3.94
CA LEU A 11 -2.14 7.67 -2.83
C LEU A 11 -0.73 7.43 -3.38
N LYS A 12 0.24 8.23 -2.93
CA LYS A 12 1.62 8.23 -3.39
C LYS A 12 2.58 8.30 -2.21
N ALA A 13 3.52 7.36 -2.20
CA ALA A 13 4.57 7.30 -1.20
C ALA A 13 5.41 8.59 -1.22
N ASN A 14 5.75 9.09 -0.03
CA ASN A 14 6.54 10.31 0.19
C ASN A 14 5.93 11.62 -0.32
N GLU A 15 4.72 11.59 -0.90
CA GLU A 15 3.99 12.77 -1.33
C GLU A 15 2.82 13.06 -0.39
N ASN A 16 1.86 12.14 -0.30
CA ASN A 16 0.67 12.29 0.53
C ASN A 16 0.61 11.31 1.71
N VAL A 17 1.41 10.25 1.68
CA VAL A 17 1.53 9.29 2.78
C VAL A 17 2.99 9.08 3.17
N ARG A 18 3.22 8.82 4.46
CA ARG A 18 4.53 8.57 5.06
C ARG A 18 4.55 7.23 5.80
N ASP A 19 5.75 6.77 6.10
CA ASP A 19 5.95 5.57 6.92
C ASP A 19 5.29 5.74 8.30
N GLY A 20 4.52 4.74 8.72
CA GLY A 20 3.75 4.74 9.97
C GLY A 20 2.40 5.47 9.91
N ASP A 21 2.05 6.13 8.80
CA ASP A 21 0.71 6.74 8.66
C ASP A 21 -0.38 5.67 8.73
N ILE A 22 -1.54 6.02 9.30
CA ILE A 22 -2.72 5.15 9.30
C ILE A 22 -3.67 5.59 8.19
N ILE A 23 -4.17 4.62 7.44
CA ILE A 23 -5.25 4.82 6.48
C ILE A 23 -6.51 4.07 6.92
N THR A 24 -7.67 4.61 6.55
CA THR A 24 -8.98 3.97 6.77
C THR A 24 -9.64 3.71 5.42
N PHE A 25 -10.14 2.51 5.16
CA PHE A 25 -10.91 2.23 3.94
C PHE A 25 -12.29 2.86 4.04
N LEU A 26 -12.71 3.58 2.99
CA LEU A 26 -13.99 4.28 2.95
C LEU A 26 -15.04 3.56 2.08
N ASN A 27 -14.62 2.63 1.22
CA ASN A 27 -15.52 1.83 0.39
C ASN A 27 -14.98 0.40 0.19
N ALA A 28 -15.81 -0.48 -0.38
CA ALA A 28 -15.45 -1.86 -0.75
C ALA A 28 -14.61 -1.96 -2.04
N GLY A 29 -14.42 -0.82 -2.71
CA GLY A 29 -13.62 -0.69 -3.93
C GLY A 29 -14.39 -0.98 -5.22
N GLU A 30 -13.79 -0.58 -6.34
CA GLU A 30 -14.28 -0.85 -7.69
C GLU A 30 -13.19 -1.54 -8.51
N TYR A 31 -13.57 -2.57 -9.27
CA TYR A 31 -12.66 -3.18 -10.25
C TYR A 31 -12.58 -2.31 -11.49
N ARG A 32 -11.40 -1.76 -11.77
CA ARG A 32 -11.08 -1.07 -13.04
C ARG A 32 -9.83 -1.67 -13.64
N GLU A 33 -9.91 -2.05 -14.92
CA GLU A 33 -8.75 -2.55 -15.67
C GLU A 33 -8.01 -3.69 -14.95
N LYS A 34 -8.75 -4.61 -14.33
CA LYS A 34 -8.24 -5.75 -13.52
C LYS A 34 -7.54 -5.36 -12.21
N ARG A 35 -7.71 -4.13 -11.73
CA ARG A 35 -7.21 -3.67 -10.43
C ARG A 35 -8.38 -3.27 -9.53
N LEU A 36 -8.28 -3.65 -8.26
CA LEU A 36 -9.19 -3.17 -7.23
C LEU A 36 -8.76 -1.77 -6.79
N ILE A 37 -9.62 -0.77 -7.00
CA ILE A 37 -9.38 0.61 -6.59
C ILE A 37 -10.29 0.93 -5.40
N LEU A 38 -9.68 1.26 -4.27
CA LEU A 38 -10.36 1.63 -3.04
C LEU A 38 -10.24 3.13 -2.79
N THR A 39 -11.20 3.70 -2.09
CA THR A 39 -11.06 5.04 -1.52
C THR A 39 -10.56 4.90 -0.10
N VAL A 40 -9.46 5.57 0.23
CA VAL A 40 -8.85 5.52 1.56
C VAL A 40 -8.71 6.93 2.12
N ARG A 41 -8.91 7.08 3.43
CA ARG A 41 -8.62 8.32 4.16
C ARG A 41 -7.31 8.20 4.89
N VAL A 42 -6.39 9.13 4.68
CA VAL A 42 -5.16 9.24 5.47
C VAL A 42 -5.50 9.93 6.78
N GLU A 43 -5.34 9.25 7.92
CA GLU A 43 -5.79 9.79 9.22
C GLU A 43 -5.01 11.04 9.64
N ARG A 44 -3.73 11.14 9.27
CA ARG A 44 -2.87 12.30 9.58
C ARG A 44 -3.34 13.59 8.88
N THR A 45 -3.68 13.52 7.61
CA THR A 45 -4.07 14.70 6.80
C THR A 45 -5.57 14.85 6.65
N ARG A 46 -6.35 13.81 7.00
CA ARG A 46 -7.79 13.69 6.73
C ARG A 46 -8.16 13.70 5.25
N GLU A 47 -7.18 13.60 4.35
CA GLU A 47 -7.42 13.57 2.91
C GLU A 47 -7.93 12.21 2.45
N GLU A 48 -8.82 12.24 1.47
CA GLU A 48 -9.30 11.06 0.76
C GLU A 48 -8.53 10.91 -0.54
N LYS A 49 -8.00 9.71 -0.78
CA LYS A 49 -7.26 9.36 -1.99
C LYS A 49 -7.72 8.01 -2.51
N LEU A 50 -7.57 7.82 -3.82
CA LEU A 50 -7.74 6.52 -4.44
C LEU A 50 -6.49 5.67 -4.19
N PHE A 51 -6.68 4.41 -3.89
CA PHE A 51 -5.60 3.45 -3.72
C PHE A 51 -5.83 2.25 -4.63
N SER A 52 -4.92 2.06 -5.57
CA SER A 52 -4.90 0.86 -6.40
C SER A 52 -4.21 -0.24 -5.62
N LEU A 53 -4.98 -1.25 -5.22
CA LEU A 53 -4.48 -2.35 -4.43
C LEU A 53 -3.63 -3.26 -5.33
N ASN A 54 -2.39 -3.52 -4.91
CA ASN A 54 -1.54 -4.54 -5.51
C ASN A 54 -1.73 -5.88 -4.79
N LYS A 55 -1.21 -6.97 -5.36
CA LYS A 55 -1.36 -8.34 -4.82
C LYS A 55 -0.94 -8.43 -3.35
N THR A 56 0.23 -7.94 -2.99
CA THR A 56 0.72 -8.01 -1.59
C THR A 56 -0.22 -7.28 -0.63
N ASN A 57 -0.68 -6.09 -0.99
CA ASN A 57 -1.59 -5.33 -0.14
C ASN A 57 -2.96 -5.99 -0.05
N TYR A 58 -3.41 -6.67 -1.11
CA TYR A 58 -4.60 -7.51 -1.08
C TYR A 58 -4.45 -8.65 -0.09
N GLU A 59 -3.38 -9.45 -0.21
CA GLU A 59 -3.14 -10.59 0.70
C GLU A 59 -3.00 -10.15 2.16
N ASN A 60 -2.28 -9.05 2.42
CA ASN A 60 -2.13 -8.52 3.78
C ASN A 60 -3.47 -8.05 4.36
N THR A 61 -4.30 -7.37 3.55
CA THR A 61 -5.62 -6.90 4.00
C THR A 61 -6.58 -8.08 4.20
N LYS A 62 -6.54 -9.06 3.28
CA LYS A 62 -7.31 -10.30 3.35
C LYS A 62 -6.96 -11.14 4.57
N ALA A 63 -5.68 -11.23 4.93
CA ALA A 63 -5.24 -11.95 6.11
C ALA A 63 -5.79 -11.36 7.42
N LEU A 64 -6.03 -10.05 7.45
CA LEU A 64 -6.54 -9.34 8.64
C LEU A 64 -8.07 -9.27 8.70
N TYR A 65 -8.72 -9.02 7.56
CA TYR A 65 -10.14 -8.68 7.51
C TYR A 65 -10.99 -9.66 6.68
N GLY A 66 -10.39 -10.71 6.13
CA GLY A 66 -11.07 -11.67 5.27
C GLY A 66 -11.13 -11.22 3.80
N GLU A 67 -11.65 -12.10 2.95
CA GLU A 67 -11.69 -11.90 1.49
C GLU A 67 -12.75 -10.90 1.01
N ASN A 68 -13.79 -10.70 1.81
CA ASN A 68 -14.89 -9.83 1.45
C ASN A 68 -14.52 -8.36 1.67
N THR A 69 -14.48 -7.58 0.59
CA THR A 69 -14.02 -6.19 0.63
C THR A 69 -15.02 -5.24 1.30
N ASP A 70 -16.29 -5.63 1.41
CA ASP A 70 -17.29 -4.89 2.19
C ASP A 70 -16.93 -4.85 3.69
N ASP A 71 -16.30 -5.91 4.20
CA ASP A 71 -15.87 -6.01 5.60
C ASP A 71 -14.65 -5.13 5.92
N TRP A 72 -14.01 -4.60 4.87
CA TRP A 72 -12.86 -3.71 5.00
C TRP A 72 -13.28 -2.27 5.28
N VAL A 73 -14.53 -1.90 4.98
CA VAL A 73 -15.01 -0.53 5.16
C VAL A 73 -14.92 -0.12 6.64
N GLY A 74 -14.29 1.03 6.89
CA GLY A 74 -14.01 1.55 8.23
C GLY A 74 -12.84 0.88 8.95
N LYS A 75 -12.24 -0.17 8.38
CA LYS A 75 -11.03 -0.79 8.91
C LYS A 75 -9.81 0.07 8.61
N LYS A 76 -8.79 -0.10 9.46
CA LYS A 76 -7.56 0.70 9.43
C LYS A 76 -6.37 -0.15 9.03
N MET A 77 -5.43 0.44 8.33
CA MET A 77 -4.14 -0.19 8.02
C MET A 77 -3.02 0.79 8.29
N LYS A 78 -1.88 0.29 8.76
CA LYS A 78 -0.65 1.08 8.85
C LYS A 78 0.08 1.00 7.53
N VAL A 79 0.52 2.16 7.06
CA VAL A 79 1.29 2.31 5.84
C VAL A 79 2.76 2.16 6.16
N ARG A 80 3.44 1.39 5.33
CA ARG A 80 4.88 1.35 5.27
C ARG A 80 5.36 1.67 3.88
N ILE A 81 6.43 2.46 3.79
CA ILE A 81 7.07 2.77 2.51
C ILE A 81 8.28 1.85 2.36
N VAL A 82 8.28 1.07 1.29
CA VAL A 82 9.39 0.15 0.95
C VAL A 82 9.94 0.51 -0.43
N LEU A 83 11.24 0.32 -0.63
CA LEU A 83 11.81 0.42 -1.98
C LEU A 83 11.47 -0.87 -2.73
N VAL A 84 10.89 -0.72 -3.91
CA VAL A 84 10.55 -1.83 -4.80
C VAL A 84 11.43 -1.73 -6.03
N SER A 85 12.19 -2.79 -6.30
CA SER A 85 13.01 -2.89 -7.50
C SER A 85 12.14 -3.04 -8.74
N GLY A 86 12.29 -2.12 -9.68
CA GLY A 86 11.64 -2.17 -10.99
C GLY A 86 12.67 -2.08 -12.12
N PRO A 87 12.24 -2.28 -13.38
CA PRO A 87 13.11 -2.21 -14.54
C PRO A 87 13.76 -0.83 -14.78
N GLN A 88 13.25 0.23 -14.12
CA GLN A 88 13.76 1.59 -14.18
C GLN A 88 14.54 2.00 -12.91
N GLY A 89 14.81 1.04 -12.01
CA GLY A 89 15.45 1.27 -10.71
C GLY A 89 14.48 1.10 -9.53
N GLU A 90 14.97 1.43 -8.34
CA GLU A 90 14.18 1.36 -7.11
C GLU A 90 13.15 2.50 -7.06
N THR A 91 11.89 2.13 -6.81
CA THR A 91 10.80 3.10 -6.67
C THR A 91 10.11 2.92 -5.31
N PRO A 92 9.68 4.00 -4.65
CA PRO A 92 9.00 3.90 -3.37
C PRO A 92 7.60 3.31 -3.57
N GLY A 93 7.36 2.15 -2.97
CA GLY A 93 6.08 1.45 -2.93
C GLY A 93 5.40 1.55 -1.58
N ILE A 94 4.08 1.42 -1.59
CA ILE A 94 3.24 1.44 -0.39
C ILE A 94 2.88 0.00 -0.02
N ARG A 95 3.17 -0.38 1.23
CA ARG A 95 2.73 -1.63 1.85
C ARG A 95 1.76 -1.36 2.99
N LEU A 96 0.74 -2.20 3.10
CA LEU A 96 -0.26 -2.13 4.17
C LEU A 96 -0.04 -3.25 5.18
N TYR A 97 -0.09 -2.92 6.45
CA TYR A 97 0.06 -3.85 7.58
C TYR A 97 -0.96 -3.57 8.68
N ASP A 98 -1.00 -4.46 9.67
CA ASP A 98 -1.84 -4.31 10.86
C ASP A 98 -1.54 -2.97 11.56
N PRO A 99 -2.57 -2.16 11.89
CA PRO A 99 -2.38 -0.92 12.63
C PRO A 99 -1.68 -1.10 13.98
N ALA A 100 -1.80 -2.26 14.63
CA ALA A 100 -1.21 -2.56 15.93
C ALA A 100 0.29 -2.91 15.87
N MET A 101 0.83 -3.29 14.69
CA MET A 101 2.24 -3.68 14.57
C MET A 101 3.20 -2.57 15.02
N THR A 102 4.21 -2.93 15.80
CA THR A 102 5.28 -2.01 16.22
C THR A 102 6.24 -1.72 15.07
N LYS A 103 7.09 -0.70 15.26
CA LYS A 103 8.12 -0.38 14.28
C LYS A 103 9.10 -1.55 14.10
N GLU A 104 9.48 -2.24 15.18
CA GLU A 104 10.40 -3.38 15.09
C GLU A 104 9.79 -4.57 14.35
N GLU A 105 8.49 -4.84 14.56
CA GLU A 105 7.77 -5.90 13.84
C GLU A 105 7.67 -5.60 12.36
N LEU A 106 7.39 -4.34 12.01
CA LEU A 106 7.43 -3.90 10.63
C LEU A 106 8.83 -4.08 10.07
N GLU A 107 9.88 -3.56 10.71
CA GLU A 107 11.27 -3.66 10.25
C GLU A 107 11.64 -5.08 9.79
N LYS A 108 11.37 -6.10 10.61
CA LYS A 108 11.58 -7.53 10.31
C LYS A 108 10.82 -8.04 9.07
N LEU A 109 9.60 -7.58 8.86
CA LEU A 109 8.78 -7.92 7.68
C LEU A 109 9.26 -7.25 6.39
N GLY A 110 10.09 -6.21 6.50
CA GLY A 110 10.64 -5.50 5.34
C GLY A 110 11.96 -6.06 4.87
N GLU A 111 12.74 -6.63 5.78
CA GLU A 111 13.96 -7.38 5.47
C GLU A 111 13.60 -8.66 4.69
N THR A 112 12.56 -9.39 5.13
CA THR A 112 12.09 -10.61 4.45
C THR A 112 11.46 -10.37 3.08
N ALA A 113 10.81 -9.22 2.86
CA ALA A 113 10.24 -8.88 1.54
C ALA A 113 11.31 -8.53 0.48
N GLY A 114 12.57 -8.36 0.90
CA GLY A 114 13.73 -8.19 0.03
C GLY A 114 14.49 -9.49 -0.30
N GLU A 115 14.18 -10.61 0.38
CA GLU A 115 14.87 -11.90 0.19
C GLU A 115 14.15 -12.86 -0.76
N GLU A 116 12.88 -12.64 -1.14
CA GLU A 116 12.14 -13.54 -2.05
C GLU A 116 12.24 -13.18 -3.56
N LEU A 117 13.42 -12.76 -4.05
CA LEU A 117 13.69 -12.64 -5.50
C LEU A 117 15.07 -13.17 -5.94
N GLU A 118 15.62 -14.17 -5.23
CA GLU A 118 16.69 -15.01 -5.77
C GLU A 118 16.39 -16.49 -5.53
N GLU A 119 15.62 -17.11 -6.44
CA GLU A 119 15.56 -18.55 -6.77
C GLU A 119 14.28 -18.70 -7.63
N GLU A 120 14.26 -19.11 -8.91
CA GLU A 120 15.14 -19.98 -9.68
C GLU A 120 15.25 -19.43 -11.11
N ASN A 121 16.48 -19.25 -11.60
CA ASN A 121 16.75 -19.27 -13.04
C ASN A 121 17.32 -20.66 -13.36
N PRO A 122 16.50 -21.66 -13.77
CA PRO A 122 17.06 -22.84 -14.37
C PRO A 122 17.47 -22.46 -15.81
N LEU A 123 18.67 -21.90 -15.93
CA LEU A 123 19.45 -22.05 -17.15
C LEU A 123 19.85 -23.53 -17.22
N LEU A 124 19.07 -24.33 -17.96
CA LEU A 124 19.52 -25.53 -18.68
C LEU A 124 18.52 -25.84 -19.81
#